data_AF-A0A923NLB6-F1
#
_entry.id   AF-A0A923NLB6-F1
#
_cell.length_a   1.000
_cell.length_b   1.000
_cell.length_c   1.000
_cell.angle_alpha   90.00
_cell.angle_beta   90.00
_cell.angle_gamma   90.00
#
_symmetry.space_group_name_H-M   'P 1'
#
loop_
_entity.id
_entity.type
_entity.pdbx_description
1 polymer ?
#
loop_
_entity_poly.entity_id
_entity_poly.type
_entity_poly.pdbx_seq_one_letter_code
_entity_poly.pdbx_strand_id
1 'polypeptide(L)'
;MNKNLDLLNIEVGTFERVKHVLTLKISKSQFRYDSINELNELKLPNENFLPVKSIQEKDNNVIIEYLLSNDAMSLKEIPKQRKAIKTAIAKRIMEQDVLSDNTYNISMNPANIWYYPMNKVWYAYRANESMPYDDRFNALTRYKAVILYIMTGAPYERLLTNPQEAMPKSKDELINQIINAVNVEDLKSIVRSIDEYVAYREWQDVDRQIQKSKKRTAIIAGVIGISAILLVAGVHHADNAKYAQLEQANKNKVIQVEAKSKLQLAIANKDWKSANEAMERAGYSRKQKVATYLDIKQYQQALNTDSTKVLEIVKRAYQNNDEKAVLTLKTPSGTLDKNKDQLALEKHIINYDEQDLTEQVSFATNPDVLLRLGRAFVAHDNEQYANMAQKKLAGIDTTKAKYLQAIMDLKSVTKRRDDAQKKLDDANHIDDKDDSKKDKVKSAQSDVDNANKDIKTAQKKVDDLKKKVGY
;
A
#
# COMPACT_ATOMS: atom_id res chain seq x y z
N MET A 1 7.17 -37.82 27.42
CA MET A 1 6.08 -37.02 26.82
C MET A 1 6.63 -36.36 25.56
N ASN A 2 6.09 -36.73 24.39
CA ASN A 2 6.54 -36.19 23.11
C ASN A 2 6.23 -34.69 23.05
N LYS A 3 7.25 -33.84 22.92
CA LYS A 3 7.14 -32.35 22.91
C LYS A 3 6.36 -31.76 21.71
N ASN A 4 5.71 -32.60 20.88
CA ASN A 4 5.13 -32.23 19.58
C ASN A 4 3.69 -32.71 19.38
N LEU A 5 2.95 -33.03 20.45
CA LEU A 5 1.54 -33.46 20.36
C LEU A 5 0.63 -32.38 20.95
N ASP A 6 -0.19 -31.75 20.10
CA ASP A 6 -1.24 -30.84 20.52
C ASP A 6 -2.59 -31.56 20.45
N LEU A 7 -3.36 -31.51 21.55
CA LEU A 7 -4.73 -32.04 21.64
C LEU A 7 -5.73 -30.90 21.64
N LEU A 8 -6.66 -30.89 20.68
CA LEU A 8 -7.61 -29.80 20.48
C LEU A 8 -9.04 -30.37 20.41
N ASN A 9 -9.83 -30.16 21.47
CA ASN A 9 -11.20 -30.67 21.55
C ASN A 9 -12.17 -29.78 20.77
N ILE A 10 -13.12 -30.44 20.09
CA ILE A 10 -14.32 -29.85 19.47
C ILE A 10 -15.56 -30.61 19.94
N GLU A 11 -16.74 -30.23 19.47
CA GLU A 11 -18.03 -30.76 19.92
C GLU A 11 -18.17 -32.28 19.70
N VAL A 12 -17.54 -32.81 18.65
CA VAL A 12 -17.73 -34.20 18.18
C VAL A 12 -16.54 -35.11 18.46
N GLY A 13 -15.41 -34.57 18.90
CA GLY A 13 -14.18 -35.33 19.07
C GLY A 13 -12.96 -34.47 19.39
N THR A 14 -11.79 -35.09 19.28
CA THR A 14 -10.51 -34.46 19.59
C THR A 14 -9.58 -34.55 18.39
N PHE A 15 -9.00 -33.42 18.02
CA PHE A 15 -7.89 -33.36 17.08
C PHE A 15 -6.56 -33.67 17.77
N GLU A 16 -5.75 -34.47 17.10
CA GLU A 16 -4.34 -34.68 17.41
C GLU A 16 -3.48 -34.09 16.30
N ARG A 17 -2.61 -33.15 16.63
CA ARG A 17 -1.64 -32.58 15.67
C ARG A 17 -0.27 -33.23 15.85
N VAL A 18 0.28 -33.77 14.76
CA VAL A 18 1.67 -34.21 14.68
C VAL A 18 2.31 -33.59 13.44
N LYS A 19 3.22 -32.63 13.63
CA LYS A 19 3.85 -31.84 12.55
C LYS A 19 2.79 -31.19 11.63
N HIS A 20 2.70 -31.68 10.39
CA HIS A 20 1.86 -31.15 9.31
C HIS A 20 0.63 -32.04 9.04
N VAL A 21 0.35 -33.01 9.91
CA VAL A 21 -0.84 -33.85 9.84
C VAL A 21 -1.71 -33.55 11.05
N LEU A 22 -2.98 -33.27 10.77
CA LEU A 22 -4.02 -33.11 11.77
C LEU A 22 -4.95 -34.30 11.68
N THR A 23 -5.18 -34.99 12.79
CA THR A 23 -6.02 -36.20 12.83
C THR A 23 -7.22 -35.96 13.72
N LEU A 24 -8.42 -36.14 13.21
CA LEU A 24 -9.65 -36.14 13.99
C LEU A 24 -10.13 -37.57 14.21
N LYS A 25 -10.42 -37.92 15.45
CA LYS A 25 -11.00 -39.21 15.82
C LYS A 25 -12.40 -39.03 16.38
N ILE A 26 -13.38 -39.71 15.78
CA ILE A 26 -14.79 -39.66 16.18
C ILE A 26 -15.29 -41.10 16.34
N SER A 27 -16.03 -41.39 17.41
CA SER A 27 -16.65 -42.71 17.60
C SER A 27 -17.59 -43.04 16.45
N LYS A 28 -17.50 -44.25 15.89
CA LYS A 28 -18.38 -44.73 14.82
C LYS A 28 -19.86 -44.67 15.22
N SER A 29 -20.16 -44.85 16.51
CA SER A 29 -21.52 -44.79 17.05
C SER A 29 -22.22 -43.42 16.92
N GLN A 30 -21.48 -42.37 16.56
CA GLN A 30 -22.03 -41.03 16.37
C GLN A 30 -22.47 -40.76 14.92
N PHE A 31 -22.15 -41.66 13.98
CA PHE A 31 -22.48 -41.50 12.56
C PHE A 31 -23.78 -42.21 12.19
N ARG A 32 -24.39 -41.75 11.09
CA ARG A 32 -25.64 -42.29 10.53
C ARG A 32 -25.48 -42.85 9.11
N TYR A 33 -24.26 -42.89 8.57
CA TYR A 33 -24.01 -43.47 7.24
C TYR A 33 -24.23 -44.99 7.25
N ASP A 34 -24.58 -45.53 6.08
CA ASP A 34 -24.55 -46.96 5.82
C ASP A 34 -23.15 -47.40 5.33
N SER A 35 -22.46 -46.50 4.63
CA SER A 35 -21.10 -46.73 4.11
C SER A 35 -20.17 -45.54 4.33
N ILE A 36 -18.93 -45.80 4.75
CA ILE A 36 -17.87 -44.77 4.90
C ILE A 36 -17.61 -44.01 3.59
N ASN A 37 -17.97 -44.59 2.44
CA ASN A 37 -17.82 -43.95 1.13
C ASN A 37 -18.72 -42.72 0.95
N GLU A 38 -19.79 -42.59 1.72
CA GLU A 38 -20.63 -41.38 1.75
C GLU A 38 -19.83 -40.15 2.22
N LEU A 39 -18.73 -40.35 2.97
CA LEU A 39 -17.86 -39.27 3.42
C LEU A 39 -16.83 -38.86 2.36
N ASN A 40 -16.77 -39.51 1.19
CA ASN A 40 -15.77 -39.20 0.17
C ASN A 40 -15.94 -37.79 -0.44
N GLU A 41 -17.13 -37.22 -0.38
CA GLU A 41 -17.36 -35.82 -0.80
C GLU A 41 -16.51 -34.83 0.00
N LEU A 42 -16.14 -35.15 1.25
CA LEU A 42 -15.27 -34.31 2.07
C LEU A 42 -13.85 -34.20 1.49
N LYS A 43 -13.44 -35.14 0.61
CA LYS A 43 -12.14 -35.10 -0.07
C LYS A 43 -12.14 -34.12 -1.25
N LEU A 44 -13.29 -33.62 -1.69
CA LEU A 44 -13.37 -32.64 -2.76
C LEU A 44 -12.69 -31.32 -2.32
N PRO A 45 -11.77 -30.78 -3.15
CA PRO A 45 -11.06 -29.54 -2.82
C PRO A 45 -12.03 -28.37 -2.60
N ASN A 46 -11.79 -27.58 -1.56
CA ASN A 46 -12.49 -26.33 -1.31
C ASN A 46 -11.54 -25.34 -0.61
N GLU A 47 -11.50 -24.10 -1.08
CA GLU A 47 -10.52 -23.09 -0.62
C GLU A 47 -10.66 -22.70 0.85
N ASN A 48 -11.84 -22.88 1.46
CA ASN A 48 -12.09 -22.56 2.85
C ASN A 48 -11.76 -23.72 3.80
N PHE A 49 -11.49 -24.93 3.31
CA PHE A 49 -11.27 -26.11 4.16
C PHE A 49 -9.87 -26.67 4.00
N LEU A 50 -9.38 -27.32 5.07
CA LEU A 50 -8.15 -28.08 4.97
C LEU A 50 -8.33 -29.29 4.03
N PRO A 51 -7.35 -29.60 3.17
CA PRO A 51 -7.43 -30.80 2.34
C PRO A 51 -7.49 -32.06 3.19
N VAL A 52 -8.49 -32.91 2.92
CA VAL A 52 -8.60 -34.23 3.56
C VAL A 52 -7.63 -35.19 2.87
N LYS A 53 -6.69 -35.73 3.62
CA LYS A 53 -5.71 -36.73 3.18
C LYS A 53 -6.34 -38.11 3.11
N SER A 54 -7.05 -38.52 4.17
CA SER A 54 -7.69 -39.83 4.25
C SER A 54 -8.86 -39.83 5.22
N ILE A 55 -9.81 -40.74 4.96
CA ILE A 55 -10.92 -41.08 5.84
C ILE A 55 -10.93 -42.59 5.95
N GLN A 56 -10.86 -43.11 7.17
CA GLN A 56 -10.80 -44.56 7.40
C GLN A 56 -11.53 -44.93 8.70
N GLU A 57 -12.13 -46.12 8.72
CA GLU A 57 -12.60 -46.72 9.96
C GLU A 57 -11.47 -47.54 10.60
N LYS A 58 -11.23 -47.31 11.89
CA LYS A 58 -10.27 -48.07 12.67
C LYS A 58 -10.64 -48.07 14.15
N ASP A 59 -10.53 -49.21 14.81
CA ASP A 59 -10.72 -49.34 16.27
C ASP A 59 -12.04 -48.72 16.77
N ASN A 60 -13.16 -48.99 16.10
CA ASN A 60 -14.50 -48.43 16.37
C ASN A 60 -14.60 -46.89 16.23
N ASN A 61 -13.70 -46.28 15.47
CA ASN A 61 -13.69 -44.85 15.20
C ASN A 61 -13.59 -44.58 13.70
N VAL A 62 -14.17 -43.46 13.28
CA VAL A 62 -13.83 -42.81 12.01
C VAL A 62 -12.66 -41.87 12.27
N ILE A 63 -11.58 -42.07 11.51
CA ILE A 63 -10.37 -41.27 11.56
C ILE A 63 -10.29 -40.44 10.27
N ILE A 64 -10.24 -39.11 10.43
CA ILE A 64 -10.07 -38.17 9.32
C ILE A 64 -8.70 -37.50 9.46
N GLU A 65 -7.84 -37.68 8.47
CA GLU A 65 -6.55 -36.99 8.41
C GLU A 65 -6.62 -35.80 7.46
N TYR A 66 -6.09 -34.66 7.88
CA TYR A 66 -6.01 -33.43 7.10
C TYR A 66 -4.55 -33.02 6.87
N LEU A 67 -4.30 -32.37 5.74
CA LEU A 67 -3.01 -31.74 5.43
C LEU A 67 -2.98 -30.31 5.97
N LEU A 68 -1.98 -30.02 6.81
CA LEU A 68 -1.67 -28.67 7.26
C LEU A 68 -0.50 -28.08 6.47
N SER A 69 -0.62 -26.80 6.10
CA SER A 69 0.53 -26.03 5.62
C SER A 69 1.58 -25.88 6.74
N ASN A 70 2.86 -25.73 6.36
CA ASN A 70 3.96 -25.56 7.30
C ASN A 70 3.75 -24.37 8.25
N ASP A 71 3.10 -23.31 7.75
CA ASP A 71 2.89 -22.06 8.48
C ASP A 71 1.45 -21.92 9.04
N ALA A 72 0.66 -22.99 9.02
CA ALA A 72 -0.69 -22.95 9.58
C ALA A 72 -0.66 -22.91 11.11
N MET A 73 -1.37 -21.93 11.67
CA MET A 73 -1.54 -21.72 13.11
C MET A 73 -2.95 -22.10 13.54
N SER A 74 -3.09 -22.77 14.69
CA SER A 74 -4.42 -23.00 15.28
C SER A 74 -4.98 -21.69 15.81
N LEU A 75 -6.28 -21.45 15.62
CA LEU A 75 -6.96 -20.28 16.18
C LEU A 75 -6.87 -20.25 17.71
N LYS A 76 -6.60 -21.38 18.39
CA LYS A 76 -6.34 -21.42 19.84
C LYS A 76 -5.17 -20.53 20.29
N GLU A 77 -4.24 -20.21 19.38
CA GLU A 77 -3.11 -19.31 19.63
C GLU A 77 -3.41 -17.84 19.34
N ILE A 78 -4.56 -17.52 18.72
CA ILE A 78 -4.93 -16.16 18.31
C ILE A 78 -4.99 -15.15 19.47
N PRO A 79 -5.41 -15.48 20.71
CA PRO A 79 -5.59 -14.45 21.74
C PRO A 79 -4.27 -13.75 22.11
N LYS A 80 -3.15 -14.48 21.97
CA LYS A 80 -1.77 -14.04 22.22
C LYS A 80 -1.23 -13.13 21.11
N GLN A 81 -1.90 -13.07 19.96
CA GLN A 81 -1.46 -12.27 18.82
C GLN A 81 -1.72 -10.78 19.02
N ARG A 82 -1.09 -9.96 18.17
CA ARG A 82 -1.33 -8.52 18.10
C ARG A 82 -2.77 -8.23 17.67
N LYS A 83 -3.28 -7.06 18.07
CA LYS A 83 -4.68 -6.67 17.82
C LYS A 83 -4.99 -6.66 16.32
N ALA A 84 -4.11 -6.14 15.46
CA ALA A 84 -4.32 -6.18 14.01
C ALA A 84 -4.43 -7.60 13.43
N ILE A 85 -3.67 -8.57 13.92
CA ILE A 85 -3.81 -9.97 13.46
C ILE A 85 -5.16 -10.53 13.90
N LYS A 86 -5.56 -10.28 15.15
CA LYS A 86 -6.86 -10.71 15.68
C LYS A 86 -8.00 -10.18 14.83
N THR A 87 -8.02 -8.88 14.54
CA THR A 87 -9.11 -8.26 13.78
C THR A 87 -9.13 -8.68 12.32
N ALA A 88 -7.96 -8.86 11.69
CA ALA A 88 -7.88 -9.32 10.30
C ALA A 88 -8.42 -10.75 10.15
N ILE A 89 -8.09 -11.64 11.09
CA ILE A 89 -8.60 -13.02 11.09
C ILE A 89 -10.11 -13.06 11.40
N ALA A 90 -10.56 -12.27 12.37
CA ALA A 90 -11.99 -12.10 12.67
C ALA A 90 -12.77 -11.65 11.42
N LYS A 91 -12.26 -10.65 10.70
CA LYS A 91 -12.85 -10.15 9.45
C LYS A 91 -12.89 -11.24 8.37
N ARG A 92 -11.78 -11.96 8.17
CA ARG A 92 -11.71 -13.02 7.15
C ARG A 92 -12.74 -14.13 7.41
N ILE A 93 -12.94 -14.53 8.67
CA ILE A 93 -13.98 -15.50 9.06
C ILE A 93 -15.37 -15.00 8.63
N MET A 94 -15.71 -13.75 8.94
CA MET A 94 -17.00 -13.16 8.57
C MET A 94 -17.17 -12.96 7.06
N GLU A 95 -16.08 -12.74 6.32
CA GLU A 95 -16.11 -12.60 4.86
C GLU A 95 -16.33 -13.93 4.13
N GLN A 96 -15.75 -15.02 4.63
CA GLN A 96 -15.97 -16.36 4.07
C GLN A 96 -17.41 -16.83 4.25
N ASP A 97 -18.06 -16.37 5.32
CA ASP A 97 -19.43 -16.68 5.70
C ASP A 97 -19.82 -18.15 5.50
N VAL A 98 -18.98 -19.05 6.00
CA VAL A 98 -19.09 -20.49 5.73
C VAL A 98 -20.37 -21.12 6.29
N LEU A 99 -21.04 -20.49 7.26
CA LEU A 99 -22.32 -20.95 7.80
C LEU A 99 -23.53 -20.51 6.98
N SER A 100 -23.37 -19.69 5.94
CA SER A 100 -24.44 -19.33 5.00
C SER A 100 -24.70 -20.44 3.96
N ASP A 101 -23.67 -21.24 3.69
CA ASP A 101 -23.74 -22.39 2.79
C ASP A 101 -24.27 -23.61 3.54
N ASN A 102 -25.55 -23.94 3.33
CA ASN A 102 -26.21 -25.08 3.96
C ASN A 102 -25.73 -26.45 3.43
N THR A 103 -24.70 -26.49 2.57
CA THR A 103 -24.13 -27.75 2.07
C THR A 103 -23.49 -28.57 3.20
N TYR A 104 -22.87 -27.93 4.19
CA TYR A 104 -22.20 -28.61 5.28
C TYR A 104 -22.48 -27.96 6.64
N ASN A 105 -22.53 -28.78 7.68
CA ASN A 105 -22.50 -28.33 9.07
C ASN A 105 -21.06 -28.10 9.52
N ILE A 106 -20.71 -26.86 9.90
CA ILE A 106 -19.32 -26.48 10.21
C ILE A 106 -19.21 -26.10 11.68
N SER A 107 -18.22 -26.67 12.37
CA SER A 107 -17.88 -26.26 13.73
C SER A 107 -17.11 -24.94 13.71
N MET A 108 -17.59 -23.95 14.46
CA MET A 108 -16.89 -22.68 14.67
C MET A 108 -15.99 -22.69 15.91
N ASN A 109 -15.76 -23.87 16.50
CA ASN A 109 -14.86 -24.01 17.63
C ASN A 109 -13.45 -23.54 17.23
N PRO A 110 -12.74 -22.73 18.05
CA PRO A 110 -11.38 -22.31 17.72
C PRO A 110 -10.39 -23.47 17.50
N ALA A 111 -10.64 -24.67 18.04
CA ALA A 111 -9.85 -25.86 17.74
C ALA A 111 -10.03 -26.38 16.30
N ASN A 112 -11.16 -26.06 15.66
CA ASN A 112 -11.46 -26.43 14.27
C ASN A 112 -10.87 -25.46 13.23
N ILE A 113 -10.51 -24.25 13.66
CA ILE A 113 -10.14 -23.15 12.77
C ILE A 113 -8.63 -22.98 12.76
N TRP A 114 -8.09 -22.86 11.57
CA TRP A 114 -6.67 -22.66 11.29
C TRP A 114 -6.49 -21.39 10.49
N TYR A 115 -5.34 -20.73 10.63
CA TYR A 115 -5.08 -19.50 9.91
C TYR A 115 -3.61 -19.36 9.52
N TYR A 116 -3.40 -18.58 8.46
CA TYR A 116 -2.11 -17.94 8.18
C TYR A 116 -2.27 -16.44 8.45
N PRO A 117 -1.36 -15.80 9.21
CA PRO A 117 -1.53 -14.43 9.67
C PRO A 117 -2.00 -13.47 8.57
N MET A 118 -3.05 -12.68 8.87
CA MET A 118 -3.63 -11.60 8.04
C MET A 118 -4.20 -11.99 6.66
N ASN A 119 -4.09 -13.23 6.21
CA ASN A 119 -4.40 -13.57 4.80
C ASN A 119 -5.43 -14.70 4.65
N LYS A 120 -5.28 -15.80 5.40
CA LYS A 120 -6.06 -17.02 5.14
C LYS A 120 -6.61 -17.65 6.41
N VAL A 121 -7.80 -18.21 6.28
CA VAL A 121 -8.49 -18.98 7.31
C VAL A 121 -9.00 -20.27 6.67
N TRP A 122 -8.81 -21.39 7.38
CA TRP A 122 -9.28 -22.71 6.99
C TRP A 122 -10.06 -23.37 8.13
N TYR A 123 -11.06 -24.16 7.76
CA TYR A 123 -11.82 -25.02 8.68
C TYR A 123 -11.43 -26.48 8.44
N ALA A 124 -11.20 -27.25 9.50
CA ALA A 124 -10.85 -28.67 9.36
C ALA A 124 -12.12 -29.53 9.19
N TYR A 125 -12.95 -29.55 10.23
CA TYR A 125 -14.19 -30.32 10.30
C TYR A 125 -15.33 -29.60 9.59
N ARG A 126 -15.92 -30.30 8.62
CA ARG A 126 -17.22 -30.04 8.01
C ARG A 126 -17.98 -31.37 7.97
N ALA A 127 -19.25 -31.33 8.33
CA ALA A 127 -20.11 -32.49 8.47
C ALA A 127 -21.21 -32.45 7.40
N ASN A 128 -21.43 -33.58 6.73
CA ASN A 128 -22.67 -33.80 5.99
C ASN A 128 -23.74 -34.39 6.93
N GLU A 129 -24.91 -34.69 6.38
CA GLU A 129 -26.06 -35.22 7.15
C GLU A 129 -25.79 -36.56 7.85
N SER A 130 -24.83 -37.35 7.35
CA SER A 130 -24.46 -38.65 7.93
C SER A 130 -23.45 -38.55 9.07
N MET A 131 -22.96 -37.35 9.38
CA MET A 131 -21.91 -37.08 10.38
C MET A 131 -22.49 -36.39 11.63
N PRO A 132 -21.85 -36.52 12.81
CA PRO A 132 -22.27 -35.77 13.97
C PRO A 132 -22.00 -34.28 13.81
N TYR A 133 -22.91 -33.43 14.27
CA TYR A 133 -22.73 -31.98 14.33
C TYR A 133 -23.49 -31.41 15.53
N ASP A 134 -23.14 -30.17 15.91
CA ASP A 134 -23.84 -29.42 16.96
C ASP A 134 -24.70 -28.33 16.33
N ASP A 135 -26.01 -28.44 16.49
CA ASP A 135 -27.04 -27.55 15.96
C ASP A 135 -27.75 -26.72 17.04
N ARG A 136 -27.29 -26.79 18.30
CA ARG A 136 -27.93 -26.09 19.42
C ARG A 136 -27.90 -24.56 19.29
N PHE A 137 -27.01 -24.04 18.44
CA PHE A 137 -26.78 -22.60 18.30
C PHE A 137 -26.89 -22.16 16.84
N ASN A 138 -27.61 -21.06 16.60
CA ASN A 138 -27.73 -20.46 15.27
C ASN A 138 -26.40 -19.85 14.78
N ALA A 139 -26.34 -19.47 13.50
CA ALA A 139 -25.12 -18.92 12.89
C ALA A 139 -24.61 -17.64 13.59
N LEU A 140 -25.51 -16.71 13.94
CA LEU A 140 -25.14 -15.48 14.64
C LEU A 140 -24.45 -15.80 15.97
N THR A 141 -25.01 -16.69 16.77
CA THR A 141 -24.43 -17.08 18.07
C THR A 141 -23.06 -17.71 17.89
N ARG A 142 -22.92 -18.63 16.93
CA ARG A 142 -21.64 -19.29 16.63
C ARG A 142 -20.58 -18.30 16.15
N TYR A 143 -20.93 -17.37 15.27
CA TYR A 143 -20.02 -16.31 14.84
C TYR A 143 -19.67 -15.34 15.97
N LYS A 144 -20.64 -14.84 16.74
CA LYS A 144 -20.37 -13.97 17.89
C LYS A 144 -19.39 -14.61 18.86
N ALA A 145 -19.60 -15.87 19.20
CA ALA A 145 -18.74 -16.57 20.14
C ALA A 145 -17.29 -16.69 19.63
N VAL A 146 -17.07 -17.05 18.36
CA VAL A 146 -15.70 -17.15 17.82
C VAL A 146 -15.05 -15.78 17.68
N ILE A 147 -15.78 -14.74 17.28
CA ILE A 147 -15.24 -13.38 17.18
C ILE A 147 -14.87 -12.85 18.57
N LEU A 148 -15.73 -13.03 19.57
CA LEU A 148 -15.43 -12.64 20.95
C LEU A 148 -14.24 -13.43 21.51
N TYR A 149 -14.15 -14.73 21.22
CA TYR A 149 -12.97 -15.54 21.55
C TYR A 149 -11.70 -14.93 20.94
N ILE A 150 -11.72 -14.58 19.65
CA ILE A 150 -10.56 -13.96 18.98
C ILE A 150 -10.16 -12.66 19.68
N MET A 151 -11.12 -11.82 20.00
CA MET A 151 -10.86 -10.49 20.55
C MET A 151 -10.37 -10.52 22.00
N THR A 152 -10.83 -11.49 22.80
CA THR A 152 -10.70 -11.47 24.26
C THR A 152 -9.99 -12.69 24.86
N GLY A 153 -10.00 -13.82 24.15
CA GLY A 153 -9.55 -15.11 24.65
C GLY A 153 -10.51 -15.81 25.61
N ALA A 154 -11.69 -15.23 25.89
CA ALA A 154 -12.70 -15.87 26.73
C ALA A 154 -13.18 -17.19 26.09
N PRO A 155 -13.40 -18.29 26.85
CA PRO A 155 -13.68 -19.61 26.28
C PRO A 155 -14.90 -19.63 25.37
N TYR A 156 -14.74 -20.15 24.15
CA TYR A 156 -15.78 -20.21 23.11
C TYR A 156 -17.07 -20.83 23.61
N GLU A 157 -16.97 -21.96 24.33
CA GLU A 157 -18.12 -22.72 24.82
C GLU A 157 -18.97 -21.91 25.81
N ARG A 158 -18.35 -21.03 26.60
CA ARG A 158 -19.07 -20.11 27.49
C ARG A 158 -19.71 -18.97 26.73
N LEU A 159 -19.02 -18.44 25.71
CA LEU A 159 -19.49 -17.34 24.88
C LEU A 159 -20.70 -17.70 24.01
N LEU A 160 -20.87 -18.98 23.67
CA LEU A 160 -22.08 -19.48 22.99
C LEU A 160 -23.34 -19.24 23.84
N THR A 161 -23.24 -19.38 25.15
CA THR A 161 -24.37 -19.22 26.08
C THR A 161 -24.44 -17.83 26.70
N ASN A 162 -23.30 -17.18 26.92
CA ASN A 162 -23.21 -15.90 27.62
C ASN A 162 -22.11 -15.01 27.01
N PRO A 163 -22.41 -14.27 25.92
CA PRO A 163 -21.43 -13.42 25.26
C PRO A 163 -20.90 -12.28 26.14
N GLN A 164 -21.62 -11.91 27.21
CA GLN A 164 -21.18 -10.89 28.16
C GLN A 164 -19.93 -11.29 28.96
N GLU A 165 -19.58 -12.58 29.01
CA GLU A 165 -18.31 -13.02 29.63
C GLU A 165 -17.06 -12.46 28.92
N ALA A 166 -17.20 -12.04 27.66
CA ALA A 166 -16.12 -11.37 26.94
C ALA A 166 -15.88 -9.92 27.42
N MET A 167 -16.80 -9.31 28.17
CA MET A 167 -16.70 -7.90 28.52
C MET A 167 -15.57 -7.65 29.54
N PRO A 168 -14.52 -6.89 29.18
CA PRO A 168 -13.48 -6.54 30.15
C PRO A 168 -14.02 -5.54 31.19
N LYS A 169 -13.39 -5.49 32.37
CA LYS A 169 -13.74 -4.52 33.44
C LYS A 169 -13.76 -3.06 32.96
N SER A 170 -12.96 -2.73 31.94
CA SER A 170 -12.87 -1.41 31.33
C SER A 170 -14.07 -1.03 30.45
N LYS A 171 -15.02 -1.95 30.19
CA LYS A 171 -16.17 -1.77 29.31
C LYS A 171 -15.78 -1.31 27.91
N ASP A 172 -15.07 -2.17 27.17
CA ASP A 172 -14.62 -1.87 25.81
C ASP A 172 -15.82 -1.80 24.85
N GLU A 173 -16.05 -0.61 24.28
CA GLU A 173 -17.16 -0.32 23.37
C GLU A 173 -17.13 -1.20 22.10
N LEU A 174 -15.95 -1.59 21.61
CA LEU A 174 -15.85 -2.46 20.43
C LEU A 174 -16.33 -3.88 20.74
N ILE A 175 -16.02 -4.36 21.94
CA ILE A 175 -16.51 -5.65 22.43
C ILE A 175 -18.02 -5.59 22.65
N ASN A 176 -18.52 -4.48 23.20
CA ASN A 176 -19.95 -4.25 23.39
C ASN A 176 -20.74 -4.30 22.08
N GLN A 177 -20.22 -3.71 21.00
CA GLN A 177 -20.85 -3.78 19.69
C GLN A 177 -20.97 -5.21 19.17
N ILE A 178 -19.91 -6.02 19.28
CA ILE A 178 -19.94 -7.44 18.88
C ILE A 178 -21.02 -8.20 19.67
N ILE A 179 -21.08 -7.99 20.99
CA ILE A 179 -22.07 -8.64 21.85
C ILE A 179 -23.50 -8.29 21.42
N ASN A 180 -23.73 -7.02 21.07
CA ASN A 180 -25.05 -6.49 20.75
C ASN A 180 -25.46 -6.64 19.27
N ALA A 181 -24.62 -7.22 18.42
CA ALA A 181 -24.95 -7.39 17.00
C ALA A 181 -26.27 -8.16 16.78
N VAL A 182 -27.16 -7.70 15.92
CA VAL A 182 -28.52 -8.28 15.84
C VAL A 182 -28.66 -9.41 14.82
N ASN A 183 -27.79 -9.47 13.82
CA ASN A 183 -27.76 -10.51 12.79
C ASN A 183 -26.33 -10.69 12.23
N VAL A 184 -26.14 -11.69 11.35
CA VAL A 184 -24.81 -12.05 10.81
C VAL A 184 -24.21 -10.91 9.98
N GLU A 185 -25.03 -10.22 9.18
CA GLU A 185 -24.59 -9.08 8.36
C GLU A 185 -24.15 -7.88 9.22
N ASP A 186 -24.89 -7.61 10.29
CA ASP A 186 -24.54 -6.60 11.28
C ASP A 186 -23.21 -6.94 11.96
N LEU A 187 -23.06 -8.18 12.44
CA LEU A 187 -21.81 -8.65 13.02
C LEU A 187 -20.64 -8.56 12.03
N LYS A 188 -20.86 -8.97 10.77
CA LYS A 188 -19.85 -8.93 9.71
C LYS A 188 -19.33 -7.52 9.52
N SER A 189 -20.22 -6.55 9.49
CA SER A 189 -19.80 -5.19 9.30
C SER A 189 -19.27 -4.51 10.57
N ILE A 190 -19.69 -4.94 11.77
CA ILE A 190 -19.10 -4.50 13.04
C ILE A 190 -17.63 -4.94 13.07
N VAL A 191 -17.36 -6.21 12.76
CA VAL A 191 -16.00 -6.76 12.71
C VAL A 191 -15.15 -6.06 11.65
N ARG A 192 -15.70 -5.77 10.48
CA ARG A 192 -15.01 -4.98 9.45
C ARG A 192 -14.60 -3.60 9.99
N SER A 193 -15.52 -2.92 10.69
CA SER A 193 -15.28 -1.58 11.26
C SER A 193 -14.21 -1.61 12.36
N ILE A 194 -14.19 -2.67 13.18
CA ILE A 194 -13.18 -2.88 14.23
C ILE A 194 -11.79 -3.10 13.62
N ASP A 195 -11.68 -3.90 12.57
CA ASP A 195 -10.42 -4.14 11.85
C ASP A 195 -9.87 -2.85 11.23
N GLU A 196 -10.73 -2.09 10.54
CA GLU A 196 -10.38 -0.78 9.98
C GLU A 196 -9.89 0.21 11.05
N TYR A 197 -10.52 0.22 12.22
CA TYR A 197 -10.14 1.06 13.36
C TYR A 197 -8.80 0.66 13.98
N VAL A 198 -8.57 -0.65 14.17
CA VAL A 198 -7.33 -1.16 14.77
C VAL A 198 -6.15 -0.96 13.83
N ALA A 199 -6.34 -1.24 12.53
CA ALA A 199 -5.37 -0.89 11.52
C ALA A 199 -5.03 0.61 11.60
N TYR A 200 -6.02 1.49 11.62
CA TYR A 200 -5.80 2.93 11.73
C TYR A 200 -5.00 3.36 12.99
N ARG A 201 -5.32 2.79 14.16
CA ARG A 201 -4.62 3.10 15.43
C ARG A 201 -3.18 2.59 15.44
N GLU A 202 -2.94 1.35 15.00
CA GLU A 202 -1.57 0.81 14.92
C GLU A 202 -0.74 1.60 13.91
N TRP A 203 -1.34 2.09 12.82
CA TRP A 203 -0.69 3.01 11.87
C TRP A 203 -0.44 4.41 12.45
N GLN A 204 -1.33 4.97 13.29
CA GLN A 204 -1.04 6.22 14.03
C GLN A 204 0.11 6.08 15.03
N ASP A 205 0.23 4.94 15.70
CA ASP A 205 1.31 4.69 16.65
C ASP A 205 2.64 4.39 15.94
N VAL A 206 2.59 3.70 14.80
CA VAL A 206 3.71 3.57 13.86
C VAL A 206 4.10 4.95 13.33
N ASP A 207 3.16 5.79 12.89
CA ASP A 207 3.41 7.18 12.48
C ASP A 207 3.99 8.02 13.62
N ARG A 208 3.52 7.88 14.87
CA ARG A 208 4.07 8.58 16.03
C ARG A 208 5.48 8.10 16.40
N GLN A 209 5.77 6.80 16.29
CA GLN A 209 7.10 6.25 16.49
C GLN A 209 8.06 6.57 15.32
N ILE A 210 7.53 6.74 14.11
CA ILE A 210 8.23 7.22 12.92
C ILE A 210 8.55 8.71 13.04
N GLN A 211 7.59 9.54 13.50
CA GLN A 211 7.79 10.97 13.77
C GLN A 211 8.87 11.21 14.84
N LYS A 212 8.95 10.33 15.85
CA LYS A 212 10.04 10.38 16.85
C LYS A 212 11.38 9.85 16.34
N SER A 213 11.41 9.00 15.31
CA SER A 213 12.66 8.33 14.87
C SER A 213 13.26 8.84 13.57
N LYS A 214 12.60 9.68 12.75
CA LYS A 214 13.12 10.00 11.41
C LYS A 214 12.95 11.44 10.94
N LYS A 215 13.96 12.22 11.34
CA LYS A 215 14.61 13.31 10.59
C LYS A 215 15.18 12.88 9.21
N ARG A 216 14.64 11.86 8.53
CA ARG A 216 15.09 11.40 7.19
C ARG A 216 14.11 10.36 6.64
N THR A 217 13.83 10.45 5.34
CA THR A 217 12.99 9.57 4.49
C THR A 217 11.47 9.74 4.61
N ALA A 218 10.92 10.40 3.59
CA ALA A 218 9.50 10.55 3.30
C ALA A 218 8.84 9.19 3.03
N ILE A 219 7.65 8.98 3.59
CA ILE A 219 6.94 7.71 3.56
C ILE A 219 5.78 7.78 2.58
N ILE A 220 5.73 6.73 1.75
CA ILE A 220 4.61 6.28 0.93
C ILE A 220 3.43 5.99 1.87
N ALA A 221 2.40 6.83 1.83
CA ALA A 221 1.16 6.61 2.57
C ALA A 221 0.19 5.76 1.73
N GLY A 222 0.27 4.44 1.92
CA GLY A 222 -0.74 3.51 1.44
C GLY A 222 -1.97 3.51 2.35
N VAL A 223 -3.10 3.92 1.76
CA VAL A 223 -4.45 3.35 1.94
C VAL A 223 -5.04 3.22 3.36
N ILE A 224 -6.14 3.95 3.59
CA ILE A 224 -7.13 3.65 4.63
C ILE A 224 -8.51 3.72 3.98
N GLY A 225 -9.24 2.62 3.90
CA GLY A 225 -10.68 2.60 3.68
C GLY A 225 -11.36 2.47 5.04
N ILE A 226 -12.26 3.40 5.34
CA ILE A 226 -13.29 3.23 6.37
C ILE A 226 -14.58 2.96 5.56
N SER A 227 -15.56 2.21 6.06
CA SER A 227 -17.00 2.52 5.90
C SER A 227 -17.86 1.85 6.96
N ALA A 228 -18.48 2.70 7.78
CA ALA A 228 -19.38 2.35 8.86
C ALA A 228 -20.84 2.20 8.39
N ILE A 229 -21.46 1.15 8.94
CA ILE A 229 -22.89 0.92 9.18
C ILE A 229 -23.43 2.02 10.13
N LEU A 230 -24.72 2.29 10.38
CA LEU A 230 -25.88 1.43 10.68
C LEU A 230 -27.15 2.30 10.63
N LEU A 231 -28.26 1.70 10.17
CA LEU A 231 -29.62 2.03 10.63
C LEU A 231 -30.22 0.74 11.20
N VAL A 232 -30.18 0.59 12.53
CA VAL A 232 -31.28 -0.02 13.27
C VAL A 232 -31.63 0.97 14.38
N ALA A 233 -32.71 1.71 14.14
CA ALA A 233 -33.42 2.43 15.16
C ALA A 233 -34.08 1.42 16.11
N GLY A 234 -33.85 1.59 17.41
CA GLY A 234 -34.55 0.81 18.43
C GLY A 234 -33.90 0.95 19.80
N VAL A 235 -34.48 1.82 20.63
CA VAL A 235 -34.30 1.91 22.09
C VAL A 235 -33.08 2.72 22.58
N HIS A 236 -33.22 4.05 22.64
CA HIS A 236 -33.26 4.82 23.90
C HIS A 236 -33.45 6.33 23.61
N HIS A 237 -34.53 6.89 24.14
CA HIS A 237 -35.10 8.20 23.81
C HIS A 237 -34.53 9.39 24.62
N ALA A 238 -33.21 9.51 24.75
CA ALA A 238 -32.62 10.66 25.43
C ALA A 238 -31.44 11.23 24.62
N ASP A 239 -31.66 12.39 23.98
CA ASP A 239 -30.69 13.29 23.31
C ASP A 239 -30.80 13.47 21.78
N ASN A 240 -32.01 13.68 21.24
CA ASN A 240 -32.25 13.92 19.79
C ASN A 240 -31.36 15.01 19.14
N ALA A 241 -30.96 16.06 19.86
CA ALA A 241 -30.12 17.13 19.29
C ALA A 241 -28.64 16.72 19.11
N LYS A 242 -28.11 15.90 20.04
CA LYS A 242 -26.76 15.33 19.94
C LYS A 242 -26.71 14.23 18.89
N TYR A 243 -27.74 13.39 18.81
CA TYR A 243 -27.85 12.32 17.81
C TYR A 243 -28.02 12.84 16.38
N ALA A 244 -28.79 13.91 16.15
CA ALA A 244 -28.91 14.51 14.82
C ALA A 244 -27.58 15.12 14.32
N GLN A 245 -26.80 15.77 15.19
CA GLN A 245 -25.46 16.27 14.84
C GLN A 245 -24.45 15.13 14.63
N LEU A 246 -24.53 14.05 15.42
CA LEU A 246 -23.75 12.83 15.23
C LEU A 246 -24.13 12.09 13.95
N GLU A 247 -25.40 12.02 13.60
CA GLU A 247 -25.92 11.41 12.37
C GLU A 247 -25.46 12.18 11.12
N GLN A 248 -25.48 13.51 11.16
CA GLN A 248 -25.03 14.34 10.03
C GLN A 248 -23.50 14.35 9.90
N ALA A 249 -22.77 14.34 11.02
CA ALA A 249 -21.32 14.13 11.04
C ALA A 249 -20.93 12.71 10.58
N ASN A 250 -21.73 11.69 10.91
CA ASN A 250 -21.49 10.30 10.52
C ASN A 250 -21.89 10.03 9.05
N LYS A 251 -22.97 10.63 8.53
CA LYS A 251 -23.31 10.56 7.08
C LYS A 251 -22.19 11.12 6.22
N ASN A 252 -21.64 12.29 6.58
CA ASN A 252 -20.49 12.86 5.89
C ASN A 252 -19.25 11.97 6.00
N LYS A 253 -19.03 11.37 7.18
CA LYS A 253 -17.92 10.42 7.41
C LYS A 253 -18.13 9.06 6.75
N VAL A 254 -19.33 8.63 6.41
CA VAL A 254 -19.62 7.37 5.69
C VAL A 254 -19.47 7.58 4.18
N ILE A 255 -20.00 8.70 3.67
CA ILE A 255 -19.85 9.12 2.28
C ILE A 255 -18.37 9.29 1.93
N GLN A 256 -17.55 9.89 2.81
CA GLN A 256 -16.11 10.12 2.57
C GLN A 256 -15.26 8.87 2.38
N VAL A 257 -15.84 7.71 2.57
CA VAL A 257 -15.18 6.58 3.20
C VAL A 257 -15.53 5.35 2.38
N GLU A 258 -16.82 5.20 2.03
CA GLU A 258 -17.22 4.51 0.80
C GLU A 258 -16.55 5.11 -0.43
N ALA A 259 -16.51 6.44 -0.52
CA ALA A 259 -15.85 7.13 -1.61
C ALA A 259 -14.32 6.88 -1.62
N LYS A 260 -13.68 6.74 -0.45
CA LYS A 260 -12.25 6.42 -0.39
C LYS A 260 -11.95 4.96 -0.78
N SER A 261 -12.84 4.02 -0.45
CA SER A 261 -12.76 2.63 -0.91
C SER A 261 -12.95 2.51 -2.43
N LYS A 262 -14.00 3.17 -2.98
CA LYS A 262 -14.24 3.26 -4.42
C LYS A 262 -13.08 3.91 -5.17
N LEU A 263 -12.48 4.97 -4.59
CA LEU A 263 -11.31 5.63 -5.15
C LEU A 263 -10.12 4.67 -5.29
N GLN A 264 -9.85 3.84 -4.28
CA GLN A 264 -8.73 2.91 -4.31
C GLN A 264 -8.92 1.81 -5.34
N LEU A 265 -10.11 1.22 -5.40
CA LEU A 265 -10.44 0.22 -6.44
C LEU A 265 -10.35 0.84 -7.84
N ALA A 266 -10.88 2.05 -8.01
CA ALA A 266 -10.82 2.76 -9.28
C ALA A 266 -9.38 3.10 -9.68
N ILE A 267 -8.52 3.55 -8.75
CA ILE A 267 -7.09 3.78 -8.99
C ILE A 267 -6.38 2.46 -9.35
N ALA A 268 -6.63 1.38 -8.62
CA ALA A 268 -6.02 0.07 -8.87
C ALA A 268 -6.39 -0.47 -10.27
N ASN A 269 -7.65 -0.28 -10.67
CA ASN A 269 -8.17 -0.67 -11.98
C ASN A 269 -7.88 0.35 -13.09
N LYS A 270 -7.19 1.46 -12.79
CA LYS A 270 -6.94 2.58 -13.71
C LYS A 270 -8.23 3.20 -14.29
N ASP A 271 -9.35 3.07 -13.59
CA ASP A 271 -10.62 3.71 -13.92
C ASP A 271 -10.64 5.14 -13.36
N TRP A 272 -10.06 6.07 -14.14
CA TRP A 272 -9.90 7.46 -13.73
C TRP A 272 -11.21 8.22 -13.62
N LYS A 273 -12.25 7.81 -14.36
CA LYS A 273 -13.58 8.40 -14.26
C LYS A 273 -14.19 8.08 -12.89
N SER A 274 -14.21 6.81 -12.53
CA SER A 274 -14.69 6.37 -11.21
C SER A 274 -13.85 6.92 -10.07
N ALA A 275 -12.53 7.05 -10.26
CA ALA A 275 -11.64 7.68 -9.28
C ALA A 275 -12.01 9.15 -9.05
N ASN A 276 -12.25 9.93 -10.12
CA ASN A 276 -12.64 11.32 -9.98
C ASN A 276 -14.02 11.47 -9.29
N GLU A 277 -15.02 10.67 -9.69
CA GLU A 277 -16.34 10.67 -9.05
C GLU A 277 -16.24 10.30 -7.56
N ALA A 278 -15.41 9.33 -7.23
CA ALA A 278 -15.14 8.95 -5.85
C ALA A 278 -14.50 10.11 -5.07
N MET A 279 -13.50 10.80 -5.62
CA MET A 279 -12.93 11.99 -4.98
C MET A 279 -13.95 13.13 -4.78
N GLU A 280 -14.88 13.32 -5.72
CA GLU A 280 -15.96 14.32 -5.59
C GLU A 280 -16.91 14.00 -4.46
N ARG A 281 -17.38 12.75 -4.41
CA ARG A 281 -18.23 12.27 -3.31
C ARG A 281 -17.50 12.37 -1.97
N ALA A 282 -16.18 12.15 -1.95
CA ALA A 282 -15.36 12.32 -0.75
C ALA A 282 -15.06 13.78 -0.37
N GLY A 283 -15.55 14.76 -1.13
CA GLY A 283 -15.33 16.18 -0.85
C GLY A 283 -13.90 16.66 -1.10
N TYR A 284 -13.14 16.00 -1.98
CA TYR A 284 -11.79 16.43 -2.30
C TYR A 284 -11.84 17.75 -3.06
N SER A 285 -11.13 18.75 -2.54
CA SER A 285 -10.86 19.97 -3.27
C SER A 285 -10.08 19.66 -4.56
N ARG A 286 -10.19 20.56 -5.54
CA ARG A 286 -9.44 20.48 -6.80
C ARG A 286 -7.93 20.28 -6.58
N LYS A 287 -7.37 20.98 -5.58
CA LYS A 287 -5.95 20.85 -5.19
C LYS A 287 -5.63 19.45 -4.65
N GLN A 288 -6.49 18.89 -3.80
CA GLN A 288 -6.30 17.54 -3.26
C GLN A 288 -6.36 16.48 -4.36
N LYS A 289 -7.30 16.59 -5.29
CA LYS A 289 -7.38 15.68 -6.45
C LYS A 289 -6.10 15.68 -7.29
N VAL A 290 -5.56 16.87 -7.59
CA VAL A 290 -4.28 17.03 -8.31
C VAL A 290 -3.15 16.33 -7.54
N ALA A 291 -3.03 16.59 -6.24
CA ALA A 291 -2.01 15.96 -5.40
C ALA A 291 -2.12 14.42 -5.41
N THR A 292 -3.34 13.88 -5.27
CA THR A 292 -3.59 12.42 -5.34
C THR A 292 -3.06 11.83 -6.64
N TYR A 293 -3.41 12.42 -7.79
CA TYR A 293 -2.93 11.92 -9.09
C TYR A 293 -1.41 12.07 -9.25
N LEU A 294 -0.81 13.14 -8.73
CA LEU A 294 0.64 13.32 -8.77
C LEU A 294 1.41 12.29 -7.93
N ASP A 295 0.86 11.89 -6.77
CA ASP A 295 1.49 10.89 -5.90
C ASP A 295 1.56 9.50 -6.55
N ILE A 296 0.60 9.18 -7.41
CA ILE A 296 0.58 7.94 -8.20
C ILE A 296 1.10 8.12 -9.64
N LYS A 297 1.82 9.24 -9.91
CA LYS A 297 2.44 9.57 -11.20
C LYS A 297 1.46 9.64 -12.39
N GLN A 298 0.18 9.90 -12.14
CA GLN A 298 -0.83 10.08 -13.19
C GLN A 298 -0.92 11.55 -13.63
N TYR A 299 0.14 12.04 -14.27
CA TYR A 299 0.30 13.44 -14.67
C TYR A 299 -0.83 13.97 -15.58
N GLN A 300 -1.32 13.14 -16.52
CA GLN A 300 -2.44 13.53 -17.39
C GLN A 300 -3.73 13.74 -16.60
N GLN A 301 -4.00 12.91 -15.59
CA GLN A 301 -5.22 13.05 -14.78
C GLN A 301 -5.13 14.26 -13.84
N ALA A 302 -3.93 14.55 -13.32
CA ALA A 302 -3.67 15.80 -12.61
C ALA A 302 -3.94 17.02 -13.50
N LEU A 303 -3.47 16.99 -14.76
CA LEU A 303 -3.68 18.07 -15.72
C LEU A 303 -5.16 18.22 -16.14
N ASN A 304 -5.87 17.11 -16.34
CA ASN A 304 -7.31 17.08 -16.61
C ASN A 304 -8.11 17.69 -15.47
N THR A 305 -7.66 17.46 -14.23
CA THR A 305 -8.31 17.98 -13.02
C THR A 305 -8.16 19.50 -12.92
N ASP A 306 -6.94 20.00 -13.13
CA ASP A 306 -6.65 21.44 -13.08
C ASP A 306 -5.47 21.79 -13.99
N SER A 307 -5.79 22.33 -15.17
CA SER A 307 -4.77 22.71 -16.16
C SER A 307 -3.91 23.91 -15.72
N THR A 308 -4.33 24.66 -14.69
CA THR A 308 -3.49 25.74 -14.12
C THR A 308 -2.29 25.21 -13.34
N LYS A 309 -2.24 23.90 -13.06
CA LYS A 309 -1.17 23.23 -12.31
C LYS A 309 -0.06 22.67 -13.18
N VAL A 310 -0.01 23.00 -14.48
CA VAL A 310 0.99 22.50 -15.43
C VAL A 310 2.42 22.55 -14.89
N LEU A 311 2.85 23.67 -14.29
CA LEU A 311 4.20 23.82 -13.74
C LEU A 311 4.47 22.92 -12.53
N GLU A 312 3.47 22.71 -11.68
CA GLU A 312 3.56 21.81 -10.52
C GLU A 312 3.69 20.35 -10.99
N ILE A 313 2.90 19.98 -12.01
CA ILE A 313 2.90 18.65 -12.62
C ILE A 313 4.27 18.36 -13.25
N VAL A 314 4.77 19.29 -14.05
CA VAL A 314 6.08 19.17 -14.71
C VAL A 314 7.19 19.09 -13.67
N LYS A 315 7.19 19.96 -12.66
CA LYS A 315 8.16 19.89 -11.57
C LYS A 315 8.18 18.51 -10.89
N ARG A 316 7.01 17.94 -10.59
CA ARG A 316 6.90 16.60 -10.00
C ARG A 316 7.43 15.51 -10.94
N ALA A 317 7.25 15.64 -12.26
CA ALA A 317 7.83 14.71 -13.23
C ALA A 317 9.36 14.71 -13.17
N TYR A 318 10.00 15.89 -13.17
CA TYR A 318 11.46 16.00 -13.01
C TYR A 318 11.97 15.43 -11.68
N GLN A 319 11.28 15.70 -10.57
CA GLN A 319 11.65 15.16 -9.25
C GLN A 319 11.59 13.62 -9.20
N ASN A 320 10.75 13.01 -10.02
CA ASN A 320 10.57 11.56 -10.11
C ASN A 320 11.47 10.90 -11.17
N ASN A 321 12.34 11.66 -11.85
CA ASN A 321 13.10 11.23 -13.04
C ASN A 321 12.18 10.65 -14.14
N ASP A 322 11.03 11.29 -14.36
CA ASP A 322 10.01 10.89 -15.33
C ASP A 322 9.65 12.05 -16.29
N GLU A 323 10.62 12.91 -16.59
CA GLU A 323 10.41 14.09 -17.44
C GLU A 323 9.84 13.74 -18.81
N LYS A 324 10.20 12.59 -19.40
CA LYS A 324 9.69 12.15 -20.70
C LYS A 324 8.18 11.94 -20.72
N ALA A 325 7.54 11.67 -19.58
CA ALA A 325 6.08 11.55 -19.50
C ALA A 325 5.38 12.87 -19.89
N VAL A 326 6.01 14.03 -19.67
CA VAL A 326 5.47 15.35 -20.01
C VAL A 326 5.20 15.48 -21.52
N LEU A 327 6.00 14.83 -22.36
CA LEU A 327 5.85 14.87 -23.83
C LEU A 327 4.48 14.35 -24.28
N THR A 328 3.93 13.37 -23.55
CA THR A 328 2.66 12.72 -23.88
C THR A 328 1.43 13.49 -23.39
N LEU A 329 1.62 14.51 -22.56
CA LEU A 329 0.51 15.24 -21.96
C LEU A 329 -0.27 16.05 -22.99
N LYS A 330 -1.60 16.04 -22.87
CA LYS A 330 -2.52 16.81 -23.71
C LYS A 330 -3.34 17.74 -22.83
N THR A 331 -3.47 19.00 -23.21
CA THR A 331 -4.32 19.93 -22.46
C THR A 331 -5.79 19.57 -22.65
N PRO A 332 -6.61 19.57 -21.58
CA PRO A 332 -8.04 19.33 -21.70
C PRO A 332 -8.73 20.49 -22.43
N SER A 333 -9.90 20.22 -23.01
CA SER A 333 -10.75 21.22 -23.66
C SER A 333 -11.04 22.40 -22.73
N GLY A 334 -10.99 23.63 -23.25
CA GLY A 334 -11.22 24.85 -22.46
C GLY A 334 -10.01 25.32 -21.63
N THR A 335 -8.83 24.69 -21.77
CA THR A 335 -7.59 25.19 -21.17
C THR A 335 -7.24 26.57 -21.74
N LEU A 336 -6.91 27.52 -20.86
CA LEU A 336 -6.41 28.85 -21.25
C LEU A 336 -5.10 28.74 -22.03
N ASP A 337 -4.91 29.59 -23.05
CA ASP A 337 -3.75 29.51 -23.94
C ASP A 337 -2.43 29.61 -23.19
N LYS A 338 -2.32 30.51 -22.20
CA LYS A 338 -1.14 30.59 -21.32
C LYS A 338 -0.70 29.26 -20.71
N ASN A 339 -1.63 28.35 -20.40
CA ASN A 339 -1.32 27.04 -19.83
C ASN A 339 -0.97 26.03 -20.93
N LYS A 340 -1.53 26.18 -22.14
CA LYS A 340 -1.15 25.40 -23.32
C LYS A 340 0.27 25.74 -23.74
N ASP A 341 0.56 27.04 -23.86
CA ASP A 341 1.87 27.58 -24.23
C ASP A 341 2.91 27.16 -23.20
N GLN A 342 2.56 27.23 -21.92
CA GLN A 342 3.44 26.74 -20.85
C GLN A 342 3.73 25.24 -20.96
N LEU A 343 2.75 24.40 -21.31
CA LEU A 343 3.01 22.98 -21.53
C LEU A 343 3.86 22.75 -22.78
N ALA A 344 3.58 23.47 -23.87
CA ALA A 344 4.34 23.39 -25.11
C ALA A 344 5.81 23.74 -24.86
N LEU A 345 6.10 24.86 -24.20
CA LEU A 345 7.45 25.27 -23.80
C LEU A 345 8.17 24.16 -23.02
N GLU A 346 7.51 23.53 -22.05
CA GLU A 346 8.12 22.43 -21.29
C GLU A 346 8.45 21.21 -22.16
N LYS A 347 7.64 20.93 -23.19
CA LYS A 347 7.96 19.87 -24.16
C LYS A 347 9.14 20.25 -25.06
N HIS A 348 9.20 21.48 -25.54
CA HIS A 348 10.34 22.00 -26.30
C HIS A 348 11.61 21.95 -25.46
N ILE A 349 11.54 22.21 -24.15
CA ILE A 349 12.69 22.09 -23.25
C ILE A 349 13.20 20.65 -23.19
N ILE A 350 12.30 19.68 -23.08
CA ILE A 350 12.64 18.25 -22.98
C ILE A 350 13.20 17.71 -24.30
N ASN A 351 12.62 18.11 -25.44
CA ASN A 351 13.06 17.69 -26.77
C ASN A 351 14.24 18.51 -27.31
N TYR A 352 14.62 19.58 -26.61
CA TYR A 352 15.58 20.58 -27.07
C TYR A 352 15.26 21.15 -28.46
N ASP A 353 14.13 21.86 -28.54
CA ASP A 353 13.76 22.62 -29.74
C ASP A 353 14.49 23.97 -29.75
N GLU A 354 15.72 24.00 -30.26
CA GLU A 354 16.62 25.14 -30.12
C GLU A 354 16.00 26.48 -30.57
N GLN A 355 15.27 26.49 -31.69
CA GLN A 355 14.63 27.70 -32.19
C GLN A 355 13.64 28.25 -31.15
N ASP A 356 12.69 27.43 -30.72
CA ASP A 356 11.69 27.86 -29.74
C ASP A 356 12.32 28.25 -28.40
N LEU A 357 13.33 27.51 -27.92
CA LEU A 357 13.96 27.80 -26.64
C LEU A 357 14.70 29.14 -26.65
N THR A 358 15.41 29.45 -27.74
CA THR A 358 16.19 30.69 -27.85
C THR A 358 15.30 31.93 -27.97
N GLU A 359 14.13 31.81 -28.58
CA GLU A 359 13.11 32.86 -28.61
C GLU A 359 12.48 33.06 -27.21
N GLN A 360 12.18 31.97 -26.50
CA GLN A 360 11.42 32.00 -25.24
C GLN A 360 12.25 32.36 -24.00
N VAL A 361 13.56 32.08 -23.98
CA VAL A 361 14.41 32.34 -22.80
C VAL A 361 14.43 33.82 -22.39
N SER A 362 14.27 34.74 -23.35
CA SER A 362 14.17 36.19 -23.13
C SER A 362 12.90 36.60 -22.37
N PHE A 363 11.82 35.82 -22.49
CA PHE A 363 10.52 36.13 -21.89
C PHE A 363 10.21 35.29 -20.64
N ALA A 364 10.91 34.16 -20.45
CA ALA A 364 10.73 33.33 -19.26
C ALA A 364 11.06 34.09 -17.97
N THR A 365 10.11 34.12 -17.03
CA THR A 365 10.24 34.77 -15.70
C THR A 365 10.10 33.78 -14.55
N ASN A 366 9.58 32.59 -14.80
CA ASN A 366 9.45 31.57 -13.76
C ASN A 366 10.83 30.94 -13.46
N PRO A 367 11.28 30.90 -12.20
CA PRO A 367 12.62 30.42 -11.86
C PRO A 367 12.80 28.91 -12.08
N ASP A 368 11.73 28.10 -11.95
CA ASP A 368 11.81 26.66 -12.24
C ASP A 368 11.93 26.40 -13.75
N VAL A 369 11.23 27.18 -14.57
CA VAL A 369 11.31 27.11 -16.04
C VAL A 369 12.69 27.56 -16.53
N LEU A 370 13.18 28.71 -16.04
CA LEU A 370 14.51 29.24 -16.38
C LEU A 370 15.63 28.26 -16.02
N LEU A 371 15.52 27.56 -14.88
CA LEU A 371 16.48 26.54 -14.51
C LEU A 371 16.46 25.36 -15.49
N ARG A 372 15.28 24.90 -15.94
CA ARG A 372 15.19 23.81 -16.93
C ARG A 372 15.70 24.22 -18.30
N LEU A 373 15.34 25.42 -18.78
CA LEU A 373 15.90 26.02 -20.00
C LEU A 373 17.42 26.08 -19.94
N GLY A 374 17.97 26.67 -18.88
CA GLY A 374 19.42 26.77 -18.71
C GLY A 374 20.11 25.41 -18.72
N ARG A 375 19.55 24.41 -18.04
CA ARG A 375 20.07 23.04 -18.06
C ARG A 375 20.03 22.41 -19.45
N ALA A 376 18.96 22.64 -20.21
CA ALA A 376 18.83 22.14 -21.58
C ALA A 376 19.89 22.76 -22.51
N PHE A 377 20.13 24.07 -22.41
CA PHE A 377 21.20 24.75 -23.15
C PHE A 377 22.60 24.24 -22.76
N VAL A 378 22.88 24.02 -21.48
CA VAL A 378 24.17 23.46 -21.03
C VAL A 378 24.39 22.04 -21.57
N ALA A 379 23.33 21.22 -21.59
CA ALA A 379 23.42 19.86 -22.10
C ALA A 379 23.78 19.81 -23.60
N HIS A 380 23.35 20.82 -24.37
CA HIS A 380 23.55 20.94 -25.81
C HIS A 380 24.60 22.00 -26.18
N ASP A 381 25.50 22.33 -25.26
CA ASP A 381 26.67 23.18 -25.53
C ASP A 381 26.36 24.61 -26.00
N ASN A 382 25.14 25.11 -25.74
CA ASN A 382 24.73 26.47 -26.08
C ASN A 382 25.04 27.44 -24.91
N GLU A 383 26.31 27.83 -24.81
CA GLU A 383 26.83 28.63 -23.70
C GLU A 383 26.23 30.05 -23.64
N GLN A 384 25.91 30.66 -24.77
CA GLN A 384 25.32 32.00 -24.83
C GLN A 384 23.97 32.04 -24.10
N TYR A 385 23.05 31.15 -24.46
CA TYR A 385 21.71 31.14 -23.87
C TYR A 385 21.69 30.48 -22.48
N ALA A 386 22.62 29.57 -22.16
CA ALA A 386 22.84 29.11 -20.79
C ALA A 386 23.23 30.26 -19.85
N ASN A 387 24.19 31.11 -20.27
CA ASN A 387 24.58 32.30 -19.52
C ASN A 387 23.42 33.29 -19.37
N MET A 388 22.63 33.49 -20.42
CA MET A 388 21.45 34.34 -20.36
C MET A 388 20.43 33.85 -19.32
N ALA A 389 20.09 32.55 -19.37
CA ALA A 389 19.20 31.93 -18.39
C ALA A 389 19.75 32.06 -16.95
N GLN A 390 21.06 31.84 -16.77
CA GLN A 390 21.74 31.96 -15.47
C GLN A 390 21.66 33.39 -14.92
N LYS A 391 21.97 34.41 -15.73
CA LYS A 391 21.90 35.83 -15.31
C LYS A 391 20.48 36.23 -14.93
N LYS A 392 19.50 35.86 -15.74
CA LYS A 392 18.08 36.11 -15.41
C LYS A 392 17.67 35.42 -14.12
N LEU A 393 18.06 34.16 -13.95
CA LEU A 393 17.78 33.40 -12.74
C LEU A 393 18.45 34.02 -11.51
N ALA A 394 19.65 34.58 -11.64
CA ALA A 394 20.35 35.26 -10.54
C ALA A 394 19.57 36.47 -10.01
N GLY A 395 18.84 37.18 -10.88
CA GLY A 395 17.96 38.28 -10.51
C GLY A 395 16.64 37.86 -9.84
N ILE A 396 16.30 36.56 -9.85
CA ILE A 396 14.99 36.07 -9.38
C ILE A 396 15.14 35.06 -8.23
N ASP A 397 16.07 34.10 -8.35
CA ASP A 397 16.33 33.03 -7.39
C ASP A 397 17.83 32.69 -7.37
N THR A 398 18.54 33.30 -6.42
CA THR A 398 20.00 33.15 -6.28
C THR A 398 20.44 31.71 -6.03
N THR A 399 19.59 30.89 -5.39
CA THR A 399 19.95 29.50 -5.09
C THR A 399 19.96 28.66 -6.36
N LYS A 400 18.92 28.80 -7.19
CA LYS A 400 18.85 28.11 -8.49
C LYS A 400 19.87 28.64 -9.48
N ALA A 401 20.20 29.94 -9.42
CA ALA A 401 21.25 30.53 -10.24
C ALA A 401 22.64 29.97 -9.91
N LYS A 402 22.95 29.83 -8.61
CA LYS A 402 24.19 29.17 -8.14
C LYS A 402 24.23 27.70 -8.58
N TYR A 403 23.10 27.02 -8.54
CA TYR A 403 23.01 25.63 -9.01
C TYR A 403 23.27 25.53 -10.51
N LEU A 404 22.61 26.34 -11.35
CA LEU A 404 22.85 26.35 -12.79
C LEU A 404 24.31 26.71 -13.12
N GLN A 405 24.88 27.70 -12.42
CA GLN A 405 26.30 28.04 -12.56
C GLN A 405 27.20 26.84 -12.24
N ALA A 406 26.92 26.07 -11.18
CA ALA A 406 27.70 24.89 -10.86
C ALA A 406 27.62 23.81 -11.95
N ILE A 407 26.47 23.66 -12.62
CA ILE A 407 26.32 22.74 -13.76
C ILE A 407 27.15 23.24 -14.96
N MET A 408 27.15 24.54 -15.23
CA MET A 408 27.98 25.16 -16.27
C MET A 408 29.48 24.98 -15.98
N ASP A 409 29.91 25.24 -14.74
CA ASP A 409 31.29 25.04 -14.29
C ASP A 409 31.72 23.58 -14.51
N LEU A 410 30.86 22.62 -14.14
CA LEU A 410 31.12 21.19 -14.33
C LEU A 410 31.27 20.83 -15.81
N LYS A 411 30.39 21.33 -16.69
CA LYS A 411 30.49 21.09 -18.14
C LYS A 411 31.79 21.68 -18.72
N SER A 412 32.18 22.88 -18.29
CA SER A 412 33.44 23.51 -18.71
C SER A 412 34.67 22.70 -18.27
N VAL A 413 34.71 22.22 -17.03
CA VAL A 413 35.80 21.34 -16.56
C VAL A 413 35.80 20.02 -17.34
N THR A 414 34.63 19.47 -17.64
CA THR A 414 34.49 18.23 -18.42
C THR A 414 35.05 18.39 -19.82
N LYS A 415 34.77 19.50 -20.51
CA LYS A 415 35.39 19.85 -21.80
C LYS A 415 36.91 19.97 -21.69
N ARG A 416 37.42 20.67 -20.66
CA ARG A 416 38.88 20.79 -20.42
C ARG A 416 39.55 19.42 -20.23
N ARG A 417 38.88 18.48 -19.57
CA ARG A 417 39.35 17.10 -19.45
C ARG A 417 39.37 16.40 -20.81
N ASP A 418 38.32 16.55 -21.63
CA ASP A 418 38.30 15.98 -22.99
C ASP A 418 39.42 16.53 -23.87
N ASP A 419 39.66 17.85 -23.82
CA ASP A 419 40.76 18.48 -24.54
C ASP A 419 42.13 18.00 -24.04
N ALA A 420 42.30 17.86 -22.71
CA ALA A 420 43.52 17.32 -22.12
C ALA A 420 43.75 15.86 -22.50
N GLN A 421 42.68 15.05 -22.53
CA GLN A 421 42.75 13.66 -22.97
C GLN A 421 43.15 13.57 -24.43
N LYS A 422 42.55 14.39 -25.30
CA LYS A 422 42.94 14.46 -26.71
C LYS A 422 44.40 14.84 -26.88
N LYS A 423 44.90 15.83 -26.12
CA LYS A 423 46.33 16.20 -26.12
C LYS A 423 47.23 15.06 -25.65
N LEU A 424 46.81 14.28 -24.66
CA LEU A 424 47.55 13.12 -24.18
C LEU A 424 47.60 12.03 -25.27
N ASP A 425 46.47 11.77 -25.92
CA ASP A 425 46.40 10.84 -27.03
C ASP A 425 47.31 11.28 -28.18
N ASP A 426 47.25 12.55 -28.58
CA ASP A 426 48.13 13.14 -29.61
C ASP A 426 49.61 13.03 -29.21
N ALA A 427 49.96 13.31 -27.95
CA ALA A 427 51.33 13.20 -27.44
C ALA A 427 51.85 11.75 -27.45
N ASN A 428 50.98 10.77 -27.21
CA ASN A 428 51.34 9.35 -27.26
C ASN A 428 51.65 8.86 -28.69
N HIS A 429 51.07 9.51 -29.71
CA HIS A 429 51.31 9.21 -31.13
C HIS A 429 52.55 9.87 -31.73
N ILE A 430 53.28 10.71 -30.97
CA ILE A 430 54.57 11.26 -31.39
C ILE A 430 55.60 10.12 -31.54
N ASP A 431 56.52 10.22 -32.52
CA ASP A 431 57.60 9.25 -32.73
C ASP A 431 58.43 9.06 -31.45
N ASP A 432 58.75 7.81 -31.10
CA ASP A 432 59.57 7.47 -29.94
C ASP A 432 61.00 8.06 -30.00
N LYS A 433 61.44 8.46 -31.19
CA LYS A 433 62.74 9.14 -31.42
C LYS A 433 62.69 10.64 -31.17
N ASP A 434 61.52 11.23 -30.94
CA ASP A 434 61.39 12.64 -30.57
C ASP A 434 61.63 12.81 -29.06
N ASP A 435 62.75 13.44 -28.72
CA ASP A 435 63.17 13.69 -27.33
C ASP A 435 62.12 14.49 -26.52
N SER A 436 61.22 15.24 -27.18
CA SER A 436 60.16 16.01 -26.54
C SER A 436 58.92 15.18 -26.16
N LYS A 437 58.79 13.94 -26.65
CA LYS A 437 57.61 13.09 -26.42
C LYS A 437 57.33 12.89 -24.93
N LYS A 438 58.36 12.51 -24.17
CA LYS A 438 58.23 12.17 -22.75
C LYS A 438 57.68 13.34 -21.92
N ASP A 439 58.19 14.54 -22.18
CA ASP A 439 57.75 15.75 -21.46
C ASP A 439 56.33 16.16 -21.86
N LYS A 440 55.97 16.05 -23.14
CA LYS A 440 54.60 16.30 -23.64
C LYS A 440 53.59 15.33 -23.03
N VAL A 441 53.90 14.03 -23.00
CA VAL A 441 53.04 13.00 -22.39
C VAL A 441 52.88 13.26 -20.89
N LYS A 442 53.97 13.55 -20.17
CA LYS A 442 53.92 13.84 -18.74
C LYS A 442 53.09 15.09 -18.43
N SER A 443 53.25 16.15 -19.22
CA SER A 443 52.47 17.39 -19.07
C SER A 443 50.98 17.13 -19.33
N ALA A 444 50.63 16.47 -20.44
CA ALA A 444 49.25 16.19 -20.78
C ALA A 444 48.58 15.24 -19.76
N GLN A 445 49.31 14.25 -19.24
CA GLN A 445 48.81 13.37 -18.16
C GLN A 445 48.52 14.17 -16.89
N SER A 446 49.39 15.11 -16.51
CA SER A 446 49.15 15.98 -15.36
C SER A 446 47.91 16.86 -15.57
N ASP A 447 47.67 17.35 -16.78
CA ASP A 447 46.48 18.14 -17.11
C ASP A 447 45.20 17.30 -16.97
N VAL A 448 45.21 16.05 -17.45
CA VAL A 448 44.11 15.09 -17.27
C VAL A 448 43.85 14.82 -15.79
N ASP A 449 44.90 14.55 -15.01
CA ASP A 449 44.77 14.26 -13.57
C ASP A 449 44.21 15.46 -12.79
N ASN A 450 44.66 16.67 -13.13
CA ASN A 450 44.16 17.90 -12.52
C ASN A 450 42.69 18.15 -12.91
N ALA A 451 42.34 17.99 -14.19
CA ALA A 451 40.96 18.13 -14.64
C ALA A 451 40.03 17.09 -13.98
N ASN A 452 40.49 15.86 -13.75
CA ASN A 452 39.73 14.84 -13.01
C ASN A 452 39.50 15.22 -11.54
N LYS A 453 40.46 15.87 -10.87
CA LYS A 453 40.27 16.41 -9.51
C LYS A 453 39.25 17.56 -9.51
N ASP A 454 39.32 18.44 -10.50
CA ASP A 454 38.38 19.54 -10.67
C ASP A 454 36.96 19.03 -10.93
N ILE A 455 36.78 17.98 -11.76
CA ILE A 455 35.47 17.34 -12.00
C ILE A 455 34.87 16.84 -10.69
N LYS A 456 35.66 16.14 -9.86
CA LYS A 456 35.17 15.65 -8.55
C LYS A 456 34.70 16.80 -7.67
N THR A 457 35.44 17.90 -7.64
CA THR A 457 35.10 19.10 -6.86
C THR A 457 33.83 19.78 -7.39
N ALA A 458 33.74 19.95 -8.71
CA ALA A 458 32.58 20.55 -9.37
C ALA A 458 31.32 19.68 -9.22
N GLN A 459 31.43 18.36 -9.38
CA GLN A 459 30.33 17.41 -9.20
C GLN A 459 29.79 17.47 -7.78
N LYS A 460 30.68 17.50 -6.76
CA LYS A 460 30.27 17.64 -5.36
C LYS A 460 29.46 18.93 -5.14
N LYS A 461 29.90 20.05 -5.73
CA LYS A 461 29.19 21.34 -5.67
C LYS A 461 27.81 21.25 -6.33
N VAL A 462 27.70 20.58 -7.49
CA VAL A 462 26.42 20.31 -8.16
C VAL A 462 25.51 19.48 -7.26
N ASP A 463 25.99 18.38 -6.68
CA ASP A 463 25.19 17.48 -5.84
C ASP A 463 24.68 18.17 -4.56
N ASP A 464 25.52 19.00 -3.94
CA ASP A 464 25.16 19.76 -2.74
C ASP A 464 24.10 20.84 -3.02
N LEU A 465 24.17 21.48 -4.19
CA LEU A 465 23.20 22.49 -4.62
C LEU A 465 21.90 21.87 -5.16
N LYS A 466 21.98 20.71 -5.84
CA LYS A 466 20.82 19.96 -6.35
C LYS A 466 19.80 19.69 -5.23
N LYS A 467 20.29 19.21 -4.08
CA LYS A 467 19.47 18.96 -2.88
C LYS A 467 18.72 20.21 -2.38
N LYS A 468 19.31 21.41 -2.55
CA LYS A 468 18.72 22.67 -2.07
C LYS A 468 17.62 23.20 -3.00
N VAL A 469 17.69 22.90 -4.29
CA VAL A 469 16.72 23.37 -5.28
C VAL A 469 15.55 22.42 -5.50
N GLY A 470 15.57 21.24 -4.86
CA GLY A 470 14.49 20.25 -4.93
C GLY A 470 14.37 19.56 -6.29
N TYR A 471 15.51 19.27 -6.92
CA TYR A 471 15.65 18.49 -8.15
C TYR A 471 16.38 17.17 -7.92
#